data_AF-A0AAE1R4Y8-F1
#
_entry.id   AF-A0AAE1R4Y8-F1
#
_cell.length_a   1.000
_cell.length_b   1.000
_cell.length_c   1.000
_cell.angle_alpha   90.00
_cell.angle_beta   90.00
_cell.angle_gamma   90.00
#
_symmetry.space_group_name_H-M   'P 1'
#
loop_
_entity.id
_entity.type
_entity.pdbx_description
1 polymer ?
#
loop_
_entity_poly.entity_id
_entity_poly.type
_entity_poly.pdbx_seq_one_letter_code
_entity_poly.pdbx_strand_id
1 'polypeptide(L)'
;MSSSKLLPLSWLVNASSYNVKFCENTIITTVVTVKKSVKKFELKRIVDVGYLAGKLRKNPKLLNCTLEELMGEVGLDIKKPVTTQGSMRPNWQFSSVLSEEEVKLAMYEVHTCYHIASKLIDDATSSTVRASFL
;
A
#
# COMPACT_ATOMS: atom_id res chain seq x y z
N MET A 1 -33.33 6.34 -5.53
CA MET A 1 -32.36 5.51 -6.29
C MET A 1 -31.03 6.25 -6.25
N SER A 2 -30.05 5.72 -5.50
CA SER A 2 -28.74 6.37 -5.35
C SER A 2 -27.90 6.10 -6.60
N SER A 3 -27.56 7.14 -7.35
CA SER A 3 -26.62 7.06 -8.48
C SER A 3 -25.26 6.61 -7.95
N SER A 4 -24.86 5.37 -8.25
CA SER A 4 -23.53 4.86 -7.98
C SER A 4 -22.50 5.75 -8.70
N LYS A 5 -21.81 6.59 -7.93
CA LYS A 5 -20.78 7.50 -8.45
C LYS A 5 -19.61 6.66 -8.94
N LEU A 6 -19.41 6.65 -10.25
CA LEU A 6 -18.23 6.05 -10.88
C LEU A 6 -17.08 7.06 -10.82
N LEU A 7 -15.95 6.64 -10.24
CA LEU A 7 -14.75 7.43 -10.02
C LEU A 7 -13.66 7.01 -11.03
N PRO A 8 -12.99 7.95 -11.72
CA PRO A 8 -11.93 7.63 -12.68
C PRO A 8 -10.71 6.97 -12.02
N LEU A 9 -10.11 5.97 -12.68
CA LEU A 9 -8.88 5.33 -12.18
C LEU A 9 -7.70 6.31 -12.01
N SER A 10 -7.62 7.32 -12.87
CA SER A 10 -6.57 8.34 -12.80
C SER A 10 -6.60 9.12 -11.48
N TRP A 11 -7.78 9.29 -10.88
CA TRP A 11 -7.92 9.89 -9.56
C TRP A 11 -7.33 9.01 -8.47
N LEU A 12 -7.64 7.70 -8.50
CA LEU A 12 -7.14 6.74 -7.53
C LEU A 12 -5.60 6.68 -7.52
N VAL A 13 -4.97 6.65 -8.70
CA VAL A 13 -3.50 6.65 -8.83
C VAL A 13 -2.87 7.90 -8.20
N ASN A 14 -3.53 9.05 -8.34
CA ASN A 14 -3.03 10.30 -7.75
C ASN A 14 -3.25 10.33 -6.23
N ALA A 15 -4.38 9.80 -5.75
CA ALA A 15 -4.70 9.71 -4.33
C ALA A 15 -3.85 8.65 -3.58
N SER A 16 -3.34 7.64 -4.29
CA SER A 16 -2.57 6.52 -3.74
C SER A 16 -1.06 6.73 -3.71
N SER A 17 -0.57 7.92 -4.10
CA SER A 17 0.86 8.23 -4.07
C SER A 17 1.26 8.83 -2.72
N TYR A 18 2.09 8.10 -1.97
CA TYR A 18 2.56 8.53 -0.65
C TYR A 18 4.09 8.66 -0.62
N ASN A 19 4.57 9.71 0.07
CA ASN A 19 5.99 9.93 0.32
C ASN A 19 6.37 9.34 1.69
N VAL A 20 7.14 8.27 1.71
CA VAL A 20 7.75 7.71 2.93
C VAL A 20 9.22 8.13 2.98
N LYS A 21 9.75 8.57 4.12
CA LYS A 21 11.18 8.91 4.24
C LYS A 21 11.93 7.78 4.95
N PHE A 22 13.03 7.31 4.37
CA PHE A 22 13.92 6.31 4.96
C PHE A 22 15.37 6.75 4.79
N CYS A 23 16.13 6.87 5.90
CA CYS A 23 17.55 7.21 5.90
C CYS A 23 17.92 8.33 4.90
N GLU A 24 17.32 9.51 5.09
CA GLU A 24 17.49 10.73 4.28
C GLU A 24 16.96 10.66 2.82
N ASN A 25 16.49 9.50 2.37
CA ASN A 25 15.89 9.32 1.04
C ASN A 25 14.36 9.31 1.11
N THR A 26 13.70 9.98 0.17
CA THR A 26 12.24 9.86 0.00
C THR A 26 11.93 8.63 -0.86
N ILE A 27 11.33 7.61 -0.26
CA ILE A 27 10.73 6.46 -0.93
C ILE A 27 9.29 6.83 -1.27
N ILE A 28 9.00 7.00 -2.57
CA ILE A 28 7.63 7.22 -3.05
C ILE A 28 7.02 5.84 -3.28
N THR A 29 6.06 5.47 -2.45
CA THR A 29 5.29 4.22 -2.63
C THR A 29 4.04 4.55 -3.42
N THR A 30 4.00 4.16 -4.69
CA THR A 30 2.80 4.22 -5.52
C THR A 30 2.56 2.82 -6.11
N VAL A 31 1.33 2.31 -5.99
CA VAL A 31 0.88 1.13 -6.74
C VAL A 31 0.54 1.58 -8.16
N VAL A 32 1.26 1.07 -9.16
CA VAL A 32 1.14 1.51 -10.55
C VAL A 32 0.57 0.39 -11.40
N THR A 33 -0.55 0.63 -12.07
CA THR A 33 -1.01 -0.21 -13.19
C THR A 33 -0.45 0.34 -14.51
N VAL A 34 -0.01 -0.57 -15.39
CA VAL A 34 0.73 -0.23 -16.62
C VAL A 34 -0.22 0.10 -17.78
N LYS A 35 -0.18 1.38 -18.22
CA LYS A 35 -0.55 2.00 -19.53
C LYS A 35 -2.07 2.14 -19.85
N LYS A 36 -2.57 3.25 -20.44
CA LYS A 36 -1.97 4.14 -21.48
C LYS A 36 -2.66 5.54 -21.52
N SER A 37 -2.03 6.59 -20.97
CA SER A 37 -2.01 7.99 -21.46
C SER A 37 -1.17 8.83 -20.48
N VAL A 38 -0.13 9.48 -21.00
CA VAL A 38 1.11 9.78 -20.27
C VAL A 38 1.00 11.08 -19.46
N LYS A 39 0.72 10.96 -18.16
CA LYS A 39 1.48 11.74 -17.16
C LYS A 39 2.69 10.90 -16.78
N LYS A 40 3.90 11.39 -17.06
CA LYS A 40 5.15 10.71 -16.71
C LYS A 40 5.36 10.83 -15.20
N PHE A 41 4.83 9.91 -14.43
CA PHE A 41 5.18 9.77 -13.02
C PHE A 41 6.57 9.13 -12.95
N GLU A 42 7.56 9.89 -12.50
CA GLU A 42 8.91 9.39 -12.29
C GLU A 42 8.99 8.70 -10.92
N LEU A 43 8.83 7.38 -10.94
CA LEU A 43 8.86 6.53 -9.74
C LEU A 43 10.32 6.23 -9.41
N LYS A 44 10.83 6.85 -8.33
CA LYS A 44 12.24 6.73 -7.97
C LYS A 44 12.60 5.38 -7.35
N ARG A 45 11.66 4.69 -6.69
CA ARG A 45 11.87 3.34 -6.13
C ARG A 45 10.54 2.70 -5.74
N ILE A 46 10.22 1.52 -6.28
CA ILE A 46 9.10 0.68 -5.82
C ILE A 46 9.69 -0.41 -4.93
N VAL A 47 9.17 -0.57 -3.72
CA VAL A 47 9.58 -1.60 -2.77
C VAL A 47 8.36 -2.43 -2.40
N ASP A 48 8.46 -3.75 -2.59
CA ASP A 48 7.44 -4.68 -2.13
C ASP A 48 7.43 -4.72 -0.59
N VAL A 49 6.25 -4.58 0.01
CA VAL A 49 6.11 -4.47 1.47
C VAL A 49 6.40 -5.79 2.19
N GLY A 50 6.11 -6.93 1.57
CA GLY A 50 6.47 -8.26 2.10
C GLY A 50 7.97 -8.48 2.07
N TYR A 51 8.63 -8.07 0.98
CA TYR A 51 10.09 -8.03 0.89
C TYR A 51 10.71 -7.16 1.99
N LEU A 52 10.20 -5.93 2.18
CA LEU A 52 10.67 -5.02 3.22
C LEU A 52 10.53 -5.65 4.61
N ALA A 53 9.35 -6.20 4.91
CA ALA A 53 9.06 -6.87 6.17
C ALA A 53 10.01 -8.05 6.42
N GLY A 54 10.15 -8.95 5.43
CA GLY A 54 11.03 -10.11 5.53
C GLY A 54 12.49 -9.73 5.74
N LYS A 55 12.95 -8.65 5.10
CA LYS A 55 14.31 -8.13 5.28
C LYS A 55 14.55 -7.54 6.66
N LEU A 56 13.65 -6.68 7.16
CA LEU A 56 13.81 -5.98 8.44
C LEU A 56 13.56 -6.91 9.63
N ARG A 57 12.58 -7.80 9.55
CA ARG A 57 12.29 -8.79 10.60
C ARG A 57 13.16 -10.03 10.54
N LYS A 58 14.00 -10.18 9.50
CA LYS A 58 14.80 -11.38 9.23
C LYS A 58 13.93 -12.65 9.19
N ASN A 59 12.71 -12.52 8.67
CA ASN A 59 11.72 -13.60 8.62
C ASN A 59 11.33 -13.86 7.15
N PRO A 60 11.89 -14.90 6.50
CA PRO A 60 11.64 -15.17 5.08
C PRO A 60 10.20 -15.61 4.78
N LYS A 61 9.42 -16.02 5.78
CA LYS A 61 8.00 -16.38 5.59
C LYS A 61 7.16 -15.17 5.15
N LEU A 62 7.62 -13.95 5.44
CA LEU A 62 6.94 -12.71 5.09
C LEU A 62 7.08 -12.32 3.60
N LEU A 63 7.87 -13.07 2.82
CA LEU A 63 7.99 -12.81 1.38
C LEU A 63 6.75 -13.22 0.59
N ASN A 64 5.97 -14.18 1.11
CA ASN A 64 4.82 -14.78 0.43
C ASN A 64 3.54 -14.69 1.28
N CYS A 65 3.49 -13.77 2.25
CA CYS A 65 2.34 -13.64 3.12
C CYS A 65 1.29 -12.67 2.54
N THR A 66 0.07 -12.82 3.04
CA THR A 66 -1.06 -11.93 2.77
C THR A 66 -0.89 -10.58 3.45
N LEU A 67 -1.68 -9.59 3.02
CA LEU A 67 -1.69 -8.26 3.62
C LEU A 67 -2.14 -8.32 5.08
N GLU A 68 -3.13 -9.16 5.39
CA GLU A 68 -3.66 -9.39 6.72
C GLU A 68 -2.60 -10.04 7.65
N GLU A 69 -1.83 -10.99 7.15
CA GLU A 69 -0.70 -11.58 7.90
C GLU A 69 0.40 -10.55 8.19
N LEU A 70 0.74 -9.69 7.21
CA LEU A 70 1.70 -8.59 7.43
C LEU A 70 1.20 -7.61 8.48
N MET A 71 -0.07 -7.23 8.44
CA MET A 71 -0.67 -6.38 9.47
C MET A 71 -0.55 -7.00 10.85
N GLY A 72 -0.87 -8.29 10.97
CA GLY A 72 -0.74 -9.04 12.22
C GLY A 72 0.69 -9.04 12.74
N GLU A 73 1.67 -9.31 11.87
CA GLU A 73 3.10 -9.32 12.19
C GLU A 73 3.59 -7.96 12.73
N VAL A 74 3.12 -6.85 12.16
CA VAL A 74 3.47 -5.51 12.64
C VAL A 74 2.55 -5.01 13.74
N GLY A 75 1.54 -5.77 14.17
CA GLY A 75 0.57 -5.36 15.19
C GLY A 75 -0.22 -4.12 14.77
N LEU A 76 -0.78 -4.13 13.57
CA LEU A 76 -1.75 -3.15 13.07
C LEU A 76 -3.14 -3.77 12.98
N ASP A 77 -4.15 -3.01 13.36
CA ASP A 77 -5.57 -3.38 13.22
C ASP A 77 -6.29 -2.33 12.36
N ILE A 78 -6.19 -2.50 11.04
CA ILE A 78 -6.86 -1.65 10.06
C ILE A 78 -8.07 -2.43 9.54
N LYS A 79 -9.26 -1.90 9.78
CA LYS A 79 -10.50 -2.59 9.40
C LYS A 79 -10.71 -2.57 7.90
N LYS A 80 -10.87 -3.77 7.32
CA LYS A 80 -11.27 -3.92 5.92
C LYS A 80 -12.68 -3.34 5.69
N PRO A 81 -12.90 -2.56 4.63
CA PRO A 81 -14.22 -2.04 4.31
C PRO A 81 -15.22 -3.16 4.05
N VAL A 82 -16.42 -3.04 4.63
CA VAL A 82 -17.55 -3.91 4.28
C VAL A 82 -18.11 -3.44 2.95
N THR A 83 -18.09 -4.31 1.95
CA THR A 83 -18.60 -4.04 0.60
C THR A 83 -19.59 -5.13 0.21
N THR A 84 -20.52 -4.81 -0.68
CA THR A 84 -21.55 -5.77 -1.12
C THR A 84 -20.96 -6.97 -1.85
N GLN A 85 -19.88 -6.76 -2.60
CA GLN A 85 -19.19 -7.79 -3.38
C GLN A 85 -18.00 -8.43 -2.64
N GLY A 86 -17.61 -7.88 -1.48
CA GLY A 86 -16.49 -8.34 -0.66
C GLY A 86 -15.09 -8.18 -1.28
N SER A 87 -15.00 -7.90 -2.58
CA SER A 87 -13.76 -7.87 -3.35
C SER A 87 -13.86 -6.93 -4.55
N MET A 88 -12.69 -6.56 -5.09
CA MET A 88 -12.58 -5.91 -6.40
C MET A 88 -13.17 -6.82 -7.49
N ARG A 89 -13.90 -6.23 -8.45
CA ARG A 89 -14.39 -7.03 -9.59
C ARG A 89 -13.22 -7.61 -10.40
N PRO A 90 -13.40 -8.76 -11.07
CA PRO A 90 -12.40 -9.27 -11.99
C PRO A 90 -12.08 -8.23 -13.08
N ASN A 91 -10.84 -8.19 -13.52
CA ASN A 91 -10.41 -7.34 -14.65
C ASN A 91 -10.62 -5.83 -14.43
N TRP A 92 -10.77 -5.38 -13.17
CA TRP A 92 -10.95 -3.96 -12.82
C TRP A 92 -9.84 -3.06 -13.40
N GLN A 93 -8.62 -3.60 -13.53
CA GLN A 93 -7.45 -2.91 -14.07
C GLN A 93 -7.61 -2.48 -15.54
N PHE A 94 -8.51 -3.12 -16.28
CA PHE A 94 -8.81 -2.76 -17.68
C PHE A 94 -9.96 -1.77 -17.80
N SER A 95 -10.61 -1.41 -16.69
CA SER A 95 -11.70 -0.44 -16.68
C SER A 95 -11.17 0.98 -16.59
N SER A 96 -11.88 1.96 -17.14
CA SER A 96 -11.56 3.38 -16.96
C SER A 96 -12.12 3.98 -15.68
N VAL A 97 -13.04 3.28 -15.01
CA VAL A 97 -13.83 3.77 -13.87
C VAL A 97 -13.97 2.71 -12.78
N LEU A 98 -14.08 3.13 -11.53
CA LEU A 98 -14.37 2.28 -10.38
C LEU A 98 -15.63 2.76 -9.68
N SER A 99 -16.37 1.85 -9.06
CA SER A 99 -17.43 2.19 -8.12
C SER A 99 -16.83 2.72 -6.82
N GLU A 100 -17.65 3.37 -6.00
CA GLU A 100 -17.24 3.84 -4.68
C GLU A 100 -16.74 2.69 -3.78
N GLU A 101 -17.36 1.51 -3.84
CA GLU A 101 -16.94 0.34 -3.06
C GLU A 101 -15.56 -0.17 -3.50
N GLU A 102 -15.31 -0.21 -4.82
CA GLU A 102 -14.02 -0.59 -5.38
C GLU A 102 -12.92 0.42 -5.01
N VAL A 103 -13.26 1.72 -4.97
CA VAL A 103 -12.34 2.74 -4.48
C VAL A 103 -12.03 2.56 -2.99
N LYS A 104 -13.03 2.24 -2.15
CA LYS A 104 -12.80 1.94 -0.73
C LYS A 104 -11.85 0.75 -0.55
N LEU A 105 -12.03 -0.32 -1.33
CA LEU A 105 -11.16 -1.49 -1.29
C LEU A 105 -9.73 -1.16 -1.75
N ALA A 106 -9.58 -0.46 -2.86
CA ALA A 106 -8.26 -0.07 -3.36
C ALA A 106 -7.53 0.86 -2.38
N MET A 107 -8.24 1.84 -1.82
CA MET A 107 -7.67 2.74 -0.81
C MET A 107 -7.30 2.00 0.47
N TYR A 108 -8.08 1.01 0.89
CA TYR A 108 -7.73 0.16 2.03
C TYR A 108 -6.41 -0.57 1.80
N GLU A 109 -6.18 -1.17 0.65
CA GLU A 109 -4.93 -1.88 0.34
C GLU A 109 -3.73 -0.92 0.39
N VAL A 110 -3.85 0.24 -0.27
CA VAL A 110 -2.76 1.22 -0.32
C VAL A 110 -2.47 1.80 1.07
N HIS A 111 -3.50 2.22 1.79
CA HIS A 111 -3.38 2.78 3.15
C HIS A 111 -2.73 1.76 4.10
N THR A 112 -3.14 0.50 4.01
CA THR A 112 -2.57 -0.58 4.82
C THR A 112 -1.09 -0.80 4.51
N CYS A 113 -0.72 -0.90 3.23
CA CYS A 113 0.68 -1.02 2.82
C CYS A 113 1.54 0.15 3.34
N TYR A 114 1.03 1.38 3.27
CA TYR A 114 1.71 2.56 3.80
C TYR A 114 1.97 2.46 5.31
N HIS A 115 0.96 2.09 6.09
CA HIS A 115 1.10 1.96 7.54
C HIS A 115 2.03 0.82 7.95
N ILE A 116 1.98 -0.33 7.25
CA ILE A 116 2.92 -1.43 7.48
C ILE A 116 4.35 -0.96 7.24
N ALA A 117 4.62 -0.36 6.07
CA ALA A 117 5.95 0.10 5.73
C ALA A 117 6.46 1.17 6.70
N SER A 118 5.61 2.13 7.07
CA SER A 118 5.95 3.18 8.05
C SER A 118 6.33 2.57 9.39
N LYS A 119 5.51 1.64 9.91
CA LYS A 119 5.79 0.99 11.19
C LYS A 119 7.06 0.15 11.18
N LEU A 120 7.33 -0.60 10.11
CA LEU A 120 8.57 -1.36 9.96
C LEU A 120 9.81 -0.46 10.00
N ILE A 121 9.73 0.69 9.35
CA ILE A 121 10.81 1.68 9.33
C ILE A 121 11.00 2.31 10.72
N ASP A 122 9.90 2.71 11.37
CA ASP A 122 9.93 3.31 12.71
C ASP A 122 10.51 2.31 13.74
N ASP A 123 10.10 1.05 13.68
CA ASP A 123 10.62 -0.01 14.56
C ASP A 123 12.11 -0.26 14.32
N ALA A 124 12.54 -0.32 13.05
CA ALA A 124 13.93 -0.55 12.69
C ALA A 124 14.85 0.62 13.09
N THR A 125 14.40 1.86 12.88
CA THR A 125 15.13 3.06 13.26
C THR A 125 15.19 3.25 14.77
N SER A 126 14.08 3.02 15.48
CA SER A 126 14.04 3.05 16.95
C SER A 126 14.94 1.99 17.59
N SER A 127 15.02 0.80 16.98
CA SER A 127 15.92 -0.27 17.41
C SER A 127 17.40 0.06 17.17
N THR A 128 17.70 0.74 16.07
CA THR A 128 19.07 1.18 15.73
C THR A 128 19.56 2.23 16.72
N VAL A 129 18.72 3.22 17.05
CA VAL A 129 19.06 4.25 18.05
C VAL A 129 19.38 3.62 19.40
N ARG A 130 18.58 2.66 19.88
CA ARG A 130 18.85 1.94 21.14
C ARG A 130 20.14 1.13 21.13
N ALA A 131 20.49 0.50 20.01
CA ALA A 131 21.73 -0.27 19.89
C ALA A 131 23.00 0.60 19.91
N SER A 132 22.91 1.87 19.52
CA SER A 132 24.02 2.83 19.60
C SER A 132 24.22 3.50 20.97
N PHE A 133 23.34 3.25 21.94
CA PHE A 133 23.44 3.75 23.32
C PHE A 133 23.77 2.65 24.35
N LEU A 134 24.09 1.44 23.89
CA LEU A 134 24.61 0.33 24.69
C LEU A 134 26.04 0.02 24.26
#